data_AF-A0A0X3S6E1-F1
#
_entry.id   AF-A0A0X3S6E1-F1
#
_cell.length_a   1.000
_cell.length_b   1.000
_cell.length_c   1.000
_cell.angle_alpha   90.00
_cell.angle_beta   90.00
_cell.angle_gamma   90.00
#
_symmetry.space_group_name_H-M   'P 1'
#
loop_
_entity.id
_entity.type
_entity.pdbx_description
1 polymer ?
#
loop_
_entity_poly.entity_id
_entity_poly.type
_entity_poly.pdbx_seq_one_letter_code
_entity_poly.pdbx_strand_id
1 'polypeptide(L)'
;MTAEHERAYKGLEALARLVEDSSGALQPAGEDVRPFFVAWGMLANVHRQAAAVVLLHRQGLGHETAPNRRSMLEHAAQVWWLAEDGPDAVDSMNHALQYKQRKLREATDSAGITYDTTIADAAVVLPRSRAQTYNNIGHLLQRIGAPLHAIYAGESLLSHATLTSAERFYAGIDAETVHLLSEPQYPQHAPSPDGRAPYIALVLTWFAMSCFNQLLAGQPWSAELQLVARETGIEDIAAHTNGAH
;
A
#
# COMPACT_ATOMS: atom_id res chain seq x y z
N MET A 1 18.41 8.93 14.26
CA MET A 1 17.05 8.34 14.37
C MET A 1 16.20 9.32 15.15
N THR A 2 15.05 9.76 14.61
CA THR A 2 14.19 10.76 15.27
C THR A 2 13.19 10.07 16.22
N ALA A 3 12.59 10.81 17.15
CA ALA A 3 11.52 10.30 18.00
C ALA A 3 10.30 9.81 17.19
N GLU A 4 10.05 10.42 16.02
CA GLU A 4 9.00 9.98 15.10
C GLU A 4 9.31 8.60 14.49
N HIS A 5 10.56 8.36 14.09
CA HIS A 5 10.99 7.05 13.58
C HIS A 5 10.83 5.95 14.62
N GLU A 6 11.23 6.22 15.86
CA GLU A 6 11.09 5.24 16.94
C GLU A 6 9.62 4.90 17.22
N ARG A 7 8.74 5.90 17.23
CA ARG A 7 7.29 5.68 17.36
C ARG A 7 6.75 4.85 16.19
N ALA A 8 7.15 5.17 14.96
CA ALA A 8 6.72 4.45 13.77
C ALA A 8 7.14 2.96 13.81
N TYR A 9 8.38 2.68 14.21
CA TYR A 9 8.86 1.30 14.35
C TYR A 9 8.12 0.53 15.43
N LYS A 10 7.92 1.12 16.62
CA LYS A 10 7.18 0.48 17.70
C LYS A 10 5.74 0.18 17.30
N GLY A 11 5.10 1.11 16.59
CA GLY A 11 3.77 0.90 16.03
C GLY A 11 3.71 -0.26 15.04
N LEU A 12 4.65 -0.31 14.10
CA LEU A 12 4.75 -1.41 13.13
C LEU A 12 5.01 -2.77 13.82
N GLU A 13 5.85 -2.81 14.84
CA GLU A 13 6.10 -4.01 15.65
C GLU A 13 4.86 -4.43 16.46
N ALA A 14 4.06 -3.48 16.96
CA ALA A 14 2.80 -3.77 17.64
C ALA A 14 1.74 -4.34 16.67
N LEU A 15 1.60 -3.74 15.48
CA LEU A 15 0.69 -4.21 14.43
C LEU A 15 1.08 -5.60 13.92
N ALA A 16 2.37 -5.87 13.74
CA ALA A 16 2.85 -7.19 13.33
C ALA A 16 2.52 -8.26 14.39
N ARG A 17 2.78 -7.98 15.68
CA ARG A 17 2.45 -8.90 16.77
C ARG A 17 0.96 -9.21 16.86
N LEU A 18 0.11 -8.19 16.67
CA LEU A 18 -1.34 -8.37 16.66
C LEU A 18 -1.80 -9.41 15.62
N VAL A 19 -1.16 -9.43 14.44
CA VAL A 19 -1.44 -10.44 13.40
C VAL A 19 -0.89 -11.82 13.79
N GLU A 20 0.33 -11.88 14.32
CA GLU A 20 0.97 -13.13 14.74
C GLU A 20 0.19 -13.82 15.88
N ASP A 21 -0.22 -13.06 16.90
CA ASP A 21 -0.98 -13.56 18.05
C ASP A 21 -2.39 -14.03 17.66
N SER A 22 -2.90 -13.57 16.52
CA SER A 22 -4.24 -13.89 16.01
C SER A 22 -4.27 -15.09 15.07
N SER A 23 -3.13 -15.75 14.78
CA SER A 23 -3.00 -16.77 13.74
C SER A 23 -3.81 -18.06 13.97
N GLY A 24 -4.58 -18.16 15.06
CA GLY A 24 -5.32 -19.36 15.45
C GLY A 24 -6.83 -19.38 15.22
N ALA A 25 -7.54 -18.24 15.04
CA ALA A 25 -9.02 -18.28 15.04
C ALA A 25 -9.75 -17.05 14.45
N LEU A 26 -9.20 -16.37 13.43
CA LEU A 26 -9.96 -15.30 12.78
C LEU A 26 -11.16 -15.87 12.01
N GLN A 27 -12.35 -15.36 12.31
CA GLN A 27 -13.60 -15.76 11.66
C GLN A 27 -14.09 -14.64 10.74
N PRO A 28 -14.56 -14.94 9.52
CA PRO A 28 -15.17 -13.94 8.64
C PRO A 28 -16.51 -13.46 9.22
N ALA A 29 -16.83 -12.17 9.04
CA ALA A 29 -18.09 -11.58 9.51
C ALA A 29 -19.31 -11.94 8.64
N GLY A 30 -19.10 -12.27 7.36
CA GLY A 30 -20.17 -12.50 6.38
C GLY A 30 -20.27 -13.95 5.90
N GLU A 31 -21.41 -14.29 5.29
CA GLU A 31 -21.65 -15.61 4.68
C GLU A 31 -20.73 -15.89 3.48
N ASP A 32 -20.48 -14.86 2.65
CA ASP A 32 -19.50 -14.93 1.58
C ASP A 32 -18.11 -14.61 2.12
N VAL A 33 -17.28 -15.65 2.22
CA VAL A 33 -15.93 -15.60 2.77
C VAL A 33 -14.87 -15.13 1.77
N ARG A 34 -15.21 -14.93 0.50
CA ARG A 34 -14.24 -14.55 -0.55
C ARG A 34 -13.54 -13.21 -0.25
N PRO A 35 -14.25 -12.13 0.16
CA PRO A 35 -13.60 -10.85 0.46
C PRO A 35 -12.59 -10.99 1.60
N PHE A 36 -12.91 -11.78 2.62
CA PHE A 36 -12.01 -12.07 3.74
C PHE A 36 -10.70 -12.70 3.26
N PHE A 37 -10.74 -13.75 2.43
CA PHE A 37 -9.52 -14.42 1.97
C PHE A 37 -8.67 -13.54 1.06
N VAL A 38 -9.29 -12.80 0.13
CA VAL A 38 -8.58 -11.88 -0.76
C VAL A 38 -7.94 -10.75 0.06
N ALA A 39 -8.69 -10.16 0.99
CA ALA A 39 -8.21 -9.08 1.84
C ALA A 39 -7.07 -9.54 2.76
N TRP A 40 -7.12 -10.78 3.27
CA TRP A 40 -6.02 -11.35 4.05
C TRP A 40 -4.73 -11.44 3.24
N GLY A 41 -4.78 -11.94 2.01
CA GLY A 41 -3.61 -12.01 1.12
C GLY A 41 -3.01 -10.62 0.84
N MET A 42 -3.86 -9.62 0.66
CA MET A 42 -3.44 -8.23 0.47
C MET A 42 -2.86 -7.61 1.74
N LEU A 43 -3.46 -7.85 2.91
CA LEU A 43 -2.95 -7.40 4.20
C LEU A 43 -1.58 -8.02 4.50
N ALA A 44 -1.41 -9.32 4.27
CA ALA A 44 -0.13 -10.00 4.40
C ALA A 44 0.95 -9.35 3.51
N ASN A 45 0.59 -8.94 2.29
CA ASN A 45 1.49 -8.18 1.41
C ASN A 45 1.88 -6.84 2.06
N VAL A 46 0.91 -6.07 2.57
CA VAL A 46 1.17 -4.79 3.28
C VAL A 46 2.18 -4.98 4.41
N HIS A 47 2.02 -6.00 5.27
CA HIS A 47 2.98 -6.29 6.35
C HIS A 47 4.38 -6.63 5.82
N ARG A 48 4.49 -7.45 4.77
CA ARG A 48 5.77 -7.80 4.15
C ARG A 48 6.47 -6.58 3.55
N GLN A 49 5.72 -5.69 2.92
CA GLN A 49 6.26 -4.43 2.40
C GLN A 49 6.68 -3.49 3.53
N ALA A 50 5.89 -3.37 4.61
CA ALA A 50 6.26 -2.57 5.77
C ALA A 50 7.59 -3.02 6.39
N ALA A 51 7.80 -4.34 6.51
CA ALA A 51 9.06 -4.91 6.98
C ALA A 51 10.23 -4.55 6.04
N ALA A 52 10.01 -4.57 4.72
CA ALA A 52 11.01 -4.13 3.75
C ALA A 52 11.34 -2.63 3.88
N VAL A 53 10.33 -1.77 4.09
CA VAL A 53 10.53 -0.33 4.34
C VAL A 53 11.41 -0.12 5.56
N VAL A 54 11.09 -0.80 6.69
CA VAL A 54 11.88 -0.68 7.92
C VAL A 54 13.32 -1.15 7.72
N LEU A 55 13.52 -2.27 7.02
CA LEU A 55 14.85 -2.81 6.74
C LEU A 55 15.69 -1.81 5.93
N LEU A 56 15.16 -1.32 4.82
CA LEU A 56 15.84 -0.40 3.91
C LEU A 56 16.11 0.96 4.57
N HIS A 57 15.10 1.54 5.24
CA HIS A 57 15.28 2.82 5.93
C HIS A 57 16.32 2.74 7.05
N ARG A 58 16.40 1.61 7.79
CA ARG A 58 17.47 1.41 8.79
C ARG A 58 18.88 1.36 8.18
N GLN A 59 19.00 1.12 6.87
CA GLN A 59 20.25 1.16 6.12
C GLN A 59 20.48 2.50 5.39
N GLY A 60 19.67 3.53 5.67
CA GLY A 60 19.77 4.83 4.98
C GLY A 60 19.18 4.86 3.58
N LEU A 61 18.44 3.82 3.18
CA LEU A 61 17.85 3.66 1.84
C LEU A 61 16.38 4.08 1.79
N GLY A 62 15.99 5.15 2.49
CA GLY A 62 14.58 5.55 2.59
C GLY A 62 13.98 6.07 1.28
N HIS A 63 14.80 6.63 0.38
CA HIS A 63 14.37 7.01 -0.97
C HIS A 63 13.92 5.78 -1.76
N GLU A 64 14.71 4.71 -1.70
CA GLU A 64 14.53 3.45 -2.40
C GLU A 64 13.30 2.67 -1.89
N THR A 65 12.71 3.08 -0.76
CA THR A 65 11.47 2.47 -0.26
C THR A 65 10.20 2.98 -0.93
N ALA A 66 10.25 3.97 -1.82
CA ALA A 66 9.09 4.51 -2.51
C ALA A 66 8.25 3.43 -3.24
N PRO A 67 8.84 2.46 -3.97
CA PRO A 67 8.08 1.38 -4.60
C PRO A 67 7.34 0.50 -3.59
N ASN A 68 7.94 0.23 -2.42
CA ASN A 68 7.30 -0.53 -1.36
C ASN A 68 6.11 0.23 -0.79
N ARG A 69 6.25 1.53 -0.48
CA ARG A 69 5.16 2.38 0.04
C ARG A 69 4.03 2.54 -0.97
N ARG A 70 4.35 2.68 -2.26
CA ARG A 70 3.37 2.68 -3.35
C ARG A 70 2.58 1.37 -3.38
N SER A 71 3.28 0.23 -3.34
CA SER A 71 2.64 -1.09 -3.30
C SER A 71 1.76 -1.26 -2.06
N MET A 72 2.23 -0.83 -0.89
CA MET A 72 1.43 -0.85 0.35
C MET A 72 0.13 -0.08 0.18
N LEU A 73 0.20 1.12 -0.39
CA LEU A 73 -0.96 1.98 -0.59
C LEU A 73 -1.97 1.33 -1.54
N GLU A 74 -1.51 0.75 -2.64
CA GLU A 74 -2.36 0.02 -3.58
C GLU A 74 -3.09 -1.13 -2.86
N HIS A 75 -2.38 -1.99 -2.14
CA HIS A 75 -2.98 -3.13 -1.45
C HIS A 75 -3.91 -2.69 -0.31
N ALA A 76 -3.53 -1.68 0.46
CA ALA A 76 -4.35 -1.16 1.55
C ALA A 76 -5.68 -0.56 1.03
N ALA A 77 -5.65 0.15 -0.11
CA ALA A 77 -6.85 0.64 -0.77
C ALA A 77 -7.75 -0.50 -1.27
N GLN A 78 -7.17 -1.59 -1.76
CA GLN A 78 -7.94 -2.78 -2.17
C GLN A 78 -8.57 -3.50 -0.97
N VAL A 79 -7.87 -3.57 0.18
CA VAL A 79 -8.45 -4.09 1.44
C VAL A 79 -9.64 -3.23 1.88
N TRP A 80 -9.53 -1.90 1.80
CA TRP A 80 -10.66 -1.00 2.04
C TRP A 80 -11.83 -1.29 1.09
N TRP A 81 -11.56 -1.45 -0.21
CA TRP A 81 -12.62 -1.74 -1.18
C TRP A 81 -13.34 -3.08 -0.89
N LEU A 82 -12.60 -4.10 -0.48
CA LEU A 82 -13.16 -5.40 -0.08
C LEU A 82 -14.01 -5.30 1.19
N ALA A 83 -13.63 -4.43 2.13
CA ALA A 83 -14.41 -4.16 3.34
C ALA A 83 -15.73 -3.44 3.02
N GLU A 84 -15.70 -2.47 2.10
CA GLU A 84 -16.86 -1.63 1.75
C GLU A 84 -17.85 -2.30 0.79
N ASP A 85 -17.33 -2.92 -0.28
CA ASP A 85 -18.15 -3.44 -1.38
C ASP A 85 -18.24 -4.99 -1.36
N GLY A 86 -17.49 -5.65 -0.48
CA GLY A 86 -17.61 -7.09 -0.24
C GLY A 86 -17.47 -7.95 -1.51
N PRO A 87 -18.40 -8.89 -1.77
CA PRO A 87 -18.34 -9.78 -2.93
C PRO A 87 -18.27 -9.08 -4.29
N ASP A 88 -18.90 -7.91 -4.44
CA ASP A 88 -18.89 -7.16 -5.72
C ASP A 88 -17.47 -6.69 -6.08
N ALA A 89 -16.65 -6.36 -5.08
CA ALA A 89 -15.24 -6.03 -5.29
C ALA A 89 -14.47 -7.27 -5.76
N VAL A 90 -14.69 -8.44 -5.16
CA VAL A 90 -14.04 -9.69 -5.57
C VAL A 90 -14.38 -10.04 -7.02
N ASP A 91 -15.66 -9.95 -7.38
CA ASP A 91 -16.11 -10.24 -8.74
C ASP A 91 -15.49 -9.30 -9.77
N SER A 92 -15.38 -8.02 -9.41
CA SER A 92 -14.71 -7.00 -10.19
C SER A 92 -13.21 -7.28 -10.38
N MET A 93 -12.51 -7.67 -9.31
CA MET A 93 -11.08 -8.04 -9.34
C MET A 93 -10.85 -9.29 -10.19
N ASN A 94 -11.71 -10.31 -10.10
CA ASN A 94 -11.64 -11.52 -10.92
C ASN A 94 -11.79 -11.21 -12.42
N HIS A 95 -12.73 -10.32 -12.78
CA HIS A 95 -12.86 -9.87 -14.16
C HIS A 95 -11.61 -9.11 -14.64
N ALA A 96 -11.00 -8.28 -13.77
CA ALA A 96 -9.75 -7.60 -14.09
C ALA A 96 -8.58 -8.60 -14.26
N LEU A 97 -8.54 -9.65 -13.43
CA LEU A 97 -7.55 -10.72 -13.48
C LEU A 97 -7.57 -11.43 -14.84
N GLN A 98 -8.75 -11.81 -15.35
CA GLN A 98 -8.91 -12.41 -16.69
C GLN A 98 -8.25 -11.57 -17.78
N TYR A 99 -8.55 -10.28 -17.79
CA TYR A 99 -8.04 -9.36 -18.80
C TYR A 99 -6.51 -9.23 -18.73
N LYS A 100 -5.96 -9.13 -17.51
CA LYS A 100 -4.51 -9.03 -17.29
C LYS A 100 -3.79 -10.32 -17.66
N GLN A 101 -4.33 -11.47 -17.31
CA GLN A 101 -3.75 -12.78 -17.63
C GLN A 101 -3.72 -13.05 -19.12
N ARG A 102 -4.79 -12.70 -19.85
CA ARG A 102 -4.80 -12.79 -21.32
C ARG A 102 -3.70 -11.92 -21.93
N LYS A 103 -3.57 -10.67 -21.50
CA LYS A 103 -2.51 -9.77 -21.98
C LYS A 103 -1.11 -10.28 -21.66
N LEU A 104 -0.92 -10.84 -20.47
CA LEU A 104 0.36 -11.43 -20.10
C LEU A 104 0.71 -12.59 -21.02
N ARG A 105 -0.24 -13.50 -21.28
CA ARG A 105 -0.05 -14.62 -22.21
C ARG A 105 0.33 -14.15 -23.61
N GLU A 106 -0.40 -13.18 -24.17
CA GLU A 106 -0.09 -12.59 -25.48
C GLU A 106 1.32 -11.99 -25.52
N ALA A 107 1.75 -11.32 -24.45
CA ALA A 107 3.08 -10.74 -24.35
C ALA A 107 4.19 -11.81 -24.21
N THR A 108 3.96 -12.86 -23.43
CA THR A 108 4.93 -13.93 -23.23
C THR A 108 5.08 -14.80 -24.47
N ASP A 109 3.97 -15.12 -25.13
CA ASP A 109 3.95 -15.91 -26.36
C ASP A 109 4.68 -15.17 -27.49
N SER A 110 4.43 -13.87 -27.64
CA SER A 110 5.11 -13.05 -28.65
C SER A 110 6.62 -12.87 -28.38
N ALA A 111 7.03 -12.92 -27.11
CA ALA A 111 8.42 -12.84 -26.70
C ALA A 111 9.14 -14.21 -26.67
N GLY A 112 8.44 -15.33 -26.87
CA GLY A 112 9.01 -16.67 -26.71
C GLY A 112 9.45 -16.99 -25.28
N ILE A 113 8.84 -16.35 -24.28
CA ILE A 113 9.16 -16.53 -22.86
C ILE A 113 8.16 -17.50 -22.25
N THR A 114 8.64 -18.58 -21.62
CA THR A 114 7.79 -19.49 -20.86
C THR A 114 7.35 -18.83 -19.55
N TYR A 115 6.05 -18.82 -19.29
CA TYR A 115 5.44 -18.35 -18.05
C TYR A 115 4.56 -19.44 -17.43
N ASP A 116 4.30 -19.36 -16.13
CA ASP A 116 3.42 -20.30 -15.43
C ASP A 116 1.98 -20.19 -15.96
N THR A 117 1.58 -21.20 -16.74
CA THR A 117 0.27 -21.26 -17.39
C THR A 117 -0.87 -21.47 -16.40
N THR A 118 -0.60 -21.99 -15.20
CA THR A 118 -1.63 -22.26 -14.18
C THR A 118 -2.26 -20.97 -13.64
N ILE A 119 -1.53 -19.86 -13.75
CA ILE A 119 -2.03 -18.54 -13.37
C ILE A 119 -3.15 -18.12 -14.32
N ALA A 120 -3.01 -18.35 -15.62
CA ALA A 120 -3.88 -17.75 -16.63
C ALA A 120 -5.25 -18.40 -16.84
N ASP A 121 -5.52 -19.57 -16.23
CA ASP A 121 -6.75 -20.35 -16.42
C ASP A 121 -7.69 -20.33 -15.20
N ALA A 122 -7.31 -19.65 -14.10
CA ALA A 122 -8.02 -19.72 -12.82
C ALA A 122 -9.27 -18.82 -12.70
N ALA A 123 -9.62 -18.05 -13.73
CA ALA A 123 -10.51 -16.92 -13.57
C ALA A 123 -11.94 -17.19 -14.05
N VAL A 124 -12.93 -17.02 -13.16
CA VAL A 124 -14.36 -17.26 -13.40
C VAL A 124 -14.97 -16.16 -14.27
N VAL A 125 -15.74 -16.54 -15.31
CA VAL A 125 -16.48 -15.58 -16.15
C VAL A 125 -17.61 -14.96 -15.35
N LEU A 126 -17.49 -13.66 -15.07
CA LEU A 126 -18.46 -12.91 -14.28
C LEU A 126 -19.06 -11.76 -15.11
N PRO A 127 -20.37 -11.45 -14.94
CA PRO A 127 -21.00 -10.32 -15.62
C PRO A 127 -20.39 -8.99 -15.21
N ARG A 128 -20.47 -7.99 -16.09
CA ARG A 128 -19.95 -6.64 -15.79
C ARG A 128 -20.78 -5.96 -14.72
N SER A 129 -20.11 -5.31 -13.77
CA SER A 129 -20.74 -4.52 -12.69
C SER A 129 -20.17 -3.10 -12.63
N ARG A 130 -20.88 -2.18 -11.96
CA ARG A 130 -20.39 -0.80 -11.74
C ARG A 130 -19.09 -0.74 -10.92
N ALA A 131 -18.85 -1.75 -10.09
CA ALA A 131 -17.64 -1.91 -9.30
C ALA A 131 -16.37 -2.03 -10.16
N GLN A 132 -16.49 -2.32 -11.46
CA GLN A 132 -15.34 -2.38 -12.39
C GLN A 132 -14.56 -1.07 -12.49
N THR A 133 -15.19 0.07 -12.22
CA THR A 133 -14.52 1.39 -12.23
C THR A 133 -13.35 1.46 -11.25
N TYR A 134 -13.44 0.75 -10.12
CA TYR A 134 -12.44 0.80 -9.03
C TYR A 134 -11.27 -0.18 -9.21
N ASN A 135 -11.26 -0.97 -10.30
CA ASN A 135 -10.05 -1.64 -10.76
C ASN A 135 -8.96 -0.65 -11.20
N ASN A 136 -9.34 0.59 -11.51
CA ASN A 136 -8.39 1.69 -11.65
C ASN A 136 -8.10 2.28 -10.26
N ILE A 137 -6.85 2.14 -9.82
CA ILE A 137 -6.43 2.60 -8.49
C ILE A 137 -6.66 4.10 -8.27
N GLY A 138 -6.52 4.93 -9.30
CA GLY A 138 -6.77 6.38 -9.20
C GLY A 138 -8.22 6.69 -8.82
N HIS A 139 -9.19 6.01 -9.45
CA HIS A 139 -10.60 6.15 -9.11
C HIS A 139 -10.91 5.63 -7.71
N LEU A 140 -10.30 4.51 -7.31
CA LEU A 140 -10.47 3.97 -5.97
C LEU A 140 -9.93 4.93 -4.90
N LEU A 141 -8.73 5.48 -5.10
CA LEU A 141 -8.15 6.44 -4.16
C LEU A 141 -8.91 7.75 -4.09
N GLN A 142 -9.48 8.21 -5.22
CA GLN A 142 -10.38 9.37 -5.22
C GLN A 142 -11.66 9.11 -4.40
N ARG A 143 -12.19 7.88 -4.42
CA ARG A 143 -13.33 7.48 -3.59
C ARG A 143 -12.97 7.45 -2.10
N ILE A 144 -11.77 6.97 -1.76
CA ILE A 144 -11.32 6.92 -0.35
C ILE A 144 -11.03 8.33 0.19
N GLY A 145 -10.30 9.15 -0.56
CA GLY A 145 -10.05 10.54 -0.19
C GLY A 145 -8.78 11.14 -0.80
N ALA A 146 -8.77 12.48 -0.88
CA ALA A 146 -7.69 13.25 -1.48
C ALA A 146 -6.29 12.99 -0.87
N PRO A 147 -6.11 12.82 0.45
CA PRO A 147 -4.78 12.60 1.02
C PRO A 147 -4.07 11.34 0.49
N LEU A 148 -4.76 10.20 0.40
CA LEU A 148 -4.16 8.97 -0.11
C LEU A 148 -3.85 9.05 -1.60
N HIS A 149 -4.70 9.72 -2.38
CA HIS A 149 -4.42 9.97 -3.79
C HIS A 149 -3.16 10.83 -3.98
N ALA A 150 -2.96 11.86 -3.14
CA ALA A 150 -1.77 12.70 -3.18
C ALA A 150 -0.49 11.92 -2.81
N ILE A 151 -0.55 11.07 -1.79
CA ILE A 151 0.56 10.19 -1.42
C ILE A 151 0.89 9.26 -2.60
N TYR A 152 -0.10 8.61 -3.20
CA TYR A 152 0.10 7.73 -4.35
C TYR A 152 0.78 8.43 -5.53
N ALA A 153 0.38 9.67 -5.85
CA ALA A 153 0.99 10.45 -6.91
C ALA A 153 2.48 10.73 -6.62
N GLY A 154 2.80 11.17 -5.39
CA GLY A 154 4.18 11.41 -4.96
C GLY A 154 5.04 10.14 -5.01
N GLU A 155 4.54 9.03 -4.49
CA GLU A 155 5.26 7.76 -4.50
C GLU A 155 5.46 7.23 -5.94
N SER A 156 4.49 7.46 -6.83
CA SER A 156 4.60 7.07 -8.24
C SER A 156 5.69 7.83 -8.97
N LEU A 157 5.88 9.13 -8.69
CA LEU A 157 6.97 9.93 -9.28
C LEU A 157 8.35 9.39 -8.87
N LEU A 158 8.49 8.91 -7.64
CA LEU A 158 9.75 8.35 -7.13
C LEU A 158 9.97 6.89 -7.55
N SER A 159 8.90 6.14 -7.82
CA SER A 159 8.99 4.70 -8.14
C SER A 159 9.14 4.39 -9.64
N HIS A 160 8.73 5.32 -10.51
CA HIS A 160 8.83 5.17 -11.95
C HIS A 160 10.08 5.86 -12.49
N ALA A 161 10.51 5.45 -13.70
CA ALA A 161 11.58 6.12 -14.43
C ALA A 161 11.12 7.52 -14.89
N THR A 162 11.20 8.49 -13.98
CA THR A 162 10.80 9.89 -14.20
C THR A 162 11.96 10.83 -13.97
N LEU A 163 11.87 12.06 -14.49
CA LEU A 163 12.84 13.11 -14.15
C LEU A 163 12.89 13.38 -12.65
N THR A 164 11.77 13.29 -11.94
CA THR A 164 11.71 13.47 -10.48
C THR A 164 12.53 12.42 -9.72
N SER A 165 12.56 11.18 -10.20
CA SER A 165 13.42 10.13 -9.62
C SER A 165 14.91 10.37 -9.97
N ALA A 166 15.20 10.80 -11.19
CA ALA A 166 16.57 10.99 -11.67
C ALA A 166 17.26 12.24 -11.08
N GLU A 167 16.53 13.34 -10.92
CA GLU A 167 17.06 14.63 -10.45
C GLU A 167 17.61 14.61 -9.03
N ARG A 168 17.40 13.53 -8.30
CA ARG A 168 17.99 13.32 -6.97
C ARG A 168 19.44 12.88 -7.03
N PHE A 169 19.92 12.41 -8.17
CA PHE A 169 21.26 11.84 -8.35
C PHE A 169 22.22 12.76 -9.12
N TYR A 170 21.87 14.03 -9.31
CA TYR A 170 22.81 15.03 -9.83
C TYR A 170 22.56 16.41 -9.23
N ALA A 171 23.62 17.20 -9.11
CA ALA A 171 23.60 18.55 -8.56
C ALA A 171 24.44 19.54 -9.39
N GLY A 172 24.21 20.83 -9.16
CA GLY A 172 24.95 21.92 -9.80
C GLY A 172 24.73 21.96 -11.29
N ILE A 173 23.51 22.28 -11.75
CA ILE A 173 23.22 22.49 -13.17
C ILE A 173 23.65 23.91 -13.53
N ASP A 174 24.95 24.19 -13.49
CA ASP A 174 25.51 25.33 -14.24
C ASP A 174 25.94 24.86 -15.64
N ALA A 175 26.22 25.81 -16.53
CA ALA A 175 26.45 25.50 -17.94
C ALA A 175 27.74 24.71 -18.20
N GLU A 176 28.61 24.53 -17.21
CA GLU A 176 29.97 24.03 -17.40
C GLU A 176 30.27 22.76 -16.61
N THR A 177 29.51 22.45 -15.56
CA THR A 177 29.77 21.29 -14.69
C THR A 177 28.48 20.60 -14.27
N VAL A 178 28.52 19.27 -14.13
CA VAL A 178 27.46 18.47 -13.51
C VAL A 178 28.10 17.56 -12.46
N HIS A 179 27.57 17.60 -11.24
CA HIS A 179 28.00 16.70 -10.18
C HIS A 179 27.08 15.47 -10.15
N LEU A 180 27.60 14.30 -10.50
CA LEU A 180 26.88 13.03 -10.38
C LEU A 180 26.99 12.52 -8.94
N LEU A 181 25.88 12.02 -8.40
CA LEU A 181 25.76 11.58 -7.02
C LEU A 181 25.48 10.07 -6.99
N SER A 182 26.08 9.36 -6.03
CA SER A 182 25.78 7.95 -5.76
C SER A 182 24.57 7.76 -4.85
N GLU A 183 24.13 8.83 -4.18
CA GLU A 183 23.03 8.84 -3.22
C GLU A 183 22.09 10.01 -3.51
N PRO A 184 20.77 9.86 -3.26
CA PRO A 184 19.80 10.88 -3.55
C PRO A 184 19.96 12.08 -2.61
N GLN A 185 19.99 13.30 -3.17
CA GLN A 185 20.02 14.54 -2.39
C GLN A 185 18.67 15.27 -2.43
N TYR A 186 18.30 15.84 -1.28
CA TYR A 186 17.10 16.65 -1.10
C TYR A 186 17.48 18.05 -0.62
N PRO A 187 16.76 19.10 -1.07
CA PRO A 187 16.95 20.44 -0.52
C PRO A 187 16.79 20.44 1.00
N GLN A 188 17.64 21.20 1.72
CA GLN A 188 17.64 21.23 3.20
C GLN A 188 16.29 21.60 3.83
N HIS A 189 15.42 22.30 3.10
CA HIS A 189 14.11 22.74 3.56
C HIS A 189 12.95 21.91 2.98
N ALA A 190 13.23 20.95 2.11
CA ALA A 190 12.23 20.06 1.57
C ALA A 190 12.14 18.79 2.43
N PRO A 191 10.93 18.30 2.76
CA PRO A 191 10.80 17.02 3.43
C PRO A 191 11.37 15.91 2.52
N SER A 192 12.42 15.23 2.99
CA SER A 192 12.94 14.04 2.32
C SER A 192 11.95 12.88 2.53
N PRO A 193 11.63 12.10 1.48
CA PRO A 193 10.89 10.84 1.58
C PRO A 193 11.51 9.87 2.59
N ASP A 194 12.84 9.92 2.77
CA ASP A 194 13.55 9.14 3.78
C ASP A 194 12.98 9.39 5.18
N GLY A 195 12.85 10.67 5.55
CA GLY A 195 12.44 11.07 6.89
C GLY A 195 11.04 10.59 7.29
N ARG A 196 10.13 10.31 6.34
CA ARG A 196 8.75 9.88 6.65
C ARG A 196 8.44 8.45 6.26
N ALA A 197 9.37 7.72 5.65
CA ALA A 197 9.11 6.38 5.11
C ALA A 197 8.52 5.41 6.15
N PRO A 198 9.07 5.28 7.38
CA PRO A 198 8.50 4.39 8.39
C PRO A 198 7.11 4.83 8.85
N TYR A 199 6.88 6.14 8.94
CA TYR A 199 5.58 6.67 9.38
C TYR A 199 4.49 6.42 8.34
N ILE A 200 4.79 6.60 7.05
CA ILE A 200 3.86 6.25 5.96
C ILE A 200 3.55 4.75 5.99
N ALA A 201 4.57 3.89 6.16
CA ALA A 201 4.37 2.46 6.29
C ALA A 201 3.48 2.10 7.49
N LEU A 202 3.68 2.75 8.64
CA LEU A 202 2.82 2.61 9.81
C LEU A 202 1.36 2.97 9.49
N VAL A 203 1.10 4.15 8.95
CA VAL A 203 -0.25 4.64 8.63
C VAL A 203 -0.96 3.69 7.66
N LEU A 204 -0.27 3.24 6.60
CA LEU A 204 -0.85 2.33 5.61
C LEU A 204 -1.14 0.94 6.19
N THR A 205 -0.27 0.43 7.08
CA THR A 205 -0.48 -0.86 7.77
C THR A 205 -1.67 -0.76 8.71
N TRP A 206 -1.73 0.29 9.54
CA TRP A 206 -2.85 0.54 10.44
C TRP A 206 -4.16 0.68 9.68
N PHE A 207 -4.17 1.43 8.58
CA PHE A 207 -5.36 1.61 7.73
C PHE A 207 -5.83 0.28 7.14
N ALA A 208 -4.92 -0.51 6.57
CA ALA A 208 -5.25 -1.83 6.02
C ALA A 208 -5.81 -2.77 7.10
N MET A 209 -5.18 -2.83 8.27
CA MET A 209 -5.67 -3.65 9.38
C MET A 209 -7.03 -3.19 9.90
N SER A 210 -7.27 -1.89 9.94
CA SER A 210 -8.57 -1.32 10.37
C SER A 210 -9.68 -1.68 9.39
N CYS A 211 -9.40 -1.67 8.09
CA CYS A 211 -10.33 -2.12 7.06
C CYS A 211 -10.55 -3.63 7.13
N PHE A 212 -9.49 -4.42 7.25
CA PHE A 212 -9.61 -5.87 7.38
C PHE A 212 -10.38 -6.29 8.64
N ASN A 213 -10.22 -5.55 9.75
CA ASN A 213 -10.95 -5.80 10.97
C ASN A 213 -12.47 -5.70 10.79
N GLN A 214 -12.96 -4.91 9.83
CA GLN A 214 -14.39 -4.86 9.49
C GLN A 214 -14.90 -6.16 8.85
N LEU A 215 -14.02 -6.93 8.21
CA LEU A 215 -14.30 -8.24 7.64
C LEU A 215 -14.22 -9.37 8.69
N LEU A 216 -13.78 -9.07 9.91
CA LEU A 216 -13.67 -10.02 11.02
C LEU A 216 -14.94 -10.04 11.88
N ALA A 217 -15.42 -11.23 12.21
CA ALA A 217 -16.52 -11.41 13.14
C ALA A 217 -16.16 -10.80 14.50
N GLY A 218 -17.01 -9.88 14.98
CA GLY A 218 -16.80 -9.19 16.25
C GLY A 218 -15.68 -8.14 16.26
N GLN A 219 -15.01 -7.90 15.12
CA GLN A 219 -13.97 -6.88 14.96
C GLN A 219 -12.92 -6.88 16.09
N PRO A 220 -12.26 -8.03 16.32
CA PRO A 220 -11.50 -8.31 17.54
C PRO A 220 -10.29 -7.41 17.75
N TRP A 221 -9.81 -6.71 16.72
CA TRP A 221 -8.64 -5.85 16.79
C TRP A 221 -8.95 -4.38 17.11
N SER A 222 -10.22 -4.04 17.32
CA SER A 222 -10.65 -2.64 17.43
C SER A 222 -9.93 -1.89 18.56
N ALA A 223 -9.78 -2.51 19.73
CA ALA A 223 -9.18 -1.87 20.89
C ALA A 223 -7.67 -1.66 20.71
N GLU A 224 -6.97 -2.66 20.20
CA GLU A 224 -5.53 -2.63 19.96
C GLU A 224 -5.18 -1.65 18.83
N LEU A 225 -5.98 -1.61 17.75
CA LEU A 225 -5.79 -0.65 16.66
C LEU A 225 -5.98 0.79 17.12
N GLN A 226 -6.96 1.07 18.00
CA GLN A 226 -7.13 2.39 18.61
C GLN A 226 -5.95 2.75 19.53
N LEU A 227 -5.46 1.78 20.32
CA LEU A 227 -4.30 2.00 21.17
C LEU A 227 -3.06 2.37 20.35
N VAL A 228 -2.77 1.61 19.29
CA VAL A 228 -1.66 1.92 18.38
C VAL A 228 -1.85 3.30 17.74
N ALA A 229 -3.06 3.64 17.30
CA ALA A 229 -3.33 4.95 16.69
C ALA A 229 -3.01 6.11 17.64
N ARG A 230 -3.39 6.00 18.93
CA ARG A 230 -3.08 6.98 19.97
C ARG A 230 -1.58 7.06 20.25
N GLU A 231 -0.93 5.93 20.50
CA GLU A 231 0.48 5.90 20.91
C GLU A 231 1.43 6.38 19.81
N THR A 232 1.00 6.29 18.55
CA THR A 232 1.79 6.67 17.38
C THR A 232 1.41 8.02 16.77
N GLY A 233 0.36 8.67 17.28
CA GLY A 233 -0.11 9.98 16.79
C GLY A 233 -0.83 9.92 15.44
N ILE A 234 -1.44 8.79 15.08
CA ILE A 234 -2.27 8.67 13.88
C ILE A 234 -3.59 9.42 14.07
N GLU A 235 -4.19 9.36 15.26
CA GLU A 235 -5.48 10.02 15.55
C GLU A 235 -5.44 11.55 15.38
N ASP A 236 -4.28 12.15 15.66
CA ASP A 236 -4.07 13.59 15.46
C ASP A 236 -4.33 13.99 14.00
N ILE A 237 -4.09 13.12 13.03
CA ILE A 237 -4.33 13.41 11.60
C ILE A 237 -5.82 13.28 11.24
N ALA A 238 -6.53 12.31 11.83
CA ALA A 238 -7.95 12.10 11.60
C ALA A 238 -8.81 13.25 12.13
N ALA A 239 -8.40 13.87 13.24
CA ALA A 239 -9.07 15.04 13.80
C ALA A 239 -8.94 16.30 12.93
N HIS A 240 -7.79 16.51 12.26
CA HIS A 240 -7.55 17.68 11.40
C HIS A 240 -8.23 17.58 10.03
N THR A 241 -8.57 16.37 9.58
CA THR A 241 -9.26 16.14 8.30
C THR A 241 -10.77 16.31 8.40
N ASN A 242 -11.36 16.10 9.58
CA ASN A 242 -12.81 16.30 9.83
C ASN A 242 -13.20 17.76 10.15
N GLY A 243 -12.25 18.68 10.29
CA GLY A 243 -12.49 20.10 10.58
C GLY A 243 -12.54 21.02 9.36
N ALA A 244 -12.49 20.47 8.14
CA ALA A 244 -12.40 21.23 6.89
C ALA A 244 -13.65 21.10 5.98
N HIS A 245 -14.81 20.80 6.56
CA HIS A 245 -16.11 20.77 5.87
C HIS A 245 -17.00 21.93 6.30
#